data_AF-A0A1I6VAC5-F1
#
_entry.id   AF-A0A1I6VAC5-F1
#
_cell.length_a   1.000
_cell.length_b   1.000
_cell.length_c   1.000
_cell.angle_alpha   90.00
_cell.angle_beta   90.00
_cell.angle_gamma   90.00
#
_symmetry.space_group_name_H-M   'P 1'
#
loop_
_entity.id
_entity.type
_entity.pdbx_description
1 polymer ?
#
loop_
_entity_poly.entity_id
_entity_poly.type
_entity_poly.pdbx_seq_one_letter_code
_entity_poly.pdbx_strand_id
1 'polypeptide(L)'
;MEEISVRTVAAVILMAREIERAEGELRGFIDRMSEEEQAALVAVMWIGRDAFDADEWAEAYSTALTEASTPTADYLIGTPHLADNLEAGLEALGFDPEDEEDELLNRGS
;
A
#
# COMPACT_ATOMS: atom_id res chain seq x y z
N MET A 1 -0.84 10.57 -6.83
CA MET A 1 -1.59 9.47 -6.21
C MET A 1 -3.07 9.80 -6.30
N GLU A 2 -3.63 9.76 -7.50
CA GLU A 2 -5.04 10.09 -7.77
C GLU A 2 -5.93 8.84 -7.65
N GLU A 3 -5.29 7.66 -7.66
CA GLU A 3 -5.90 6.34 -7.77
C GLU A 3 -6.09 5.64 -6.43
N ILE A 4 -5.43 6.12 -5.36
CA ILE A 4 -5.57 5.60 -4.00
C ILE A 4 -5.38 6.75 -3.01
N SER A 5 -6.08 6.71 -1.89
CA SER A 5 -5.92 7.71 -0.82
C SER A 5 -4.83 7.30 0.16
N VAL A 6 -4.12 8.28 0.73
CA VAL A 6 -3.11 8.05 1.79
C VAL A 6 -3.72 7.26 2.96
N ARG A 7 -4.94 7.61 3.35
CA ARG A 7 -5.73 6.90 4.36
C ARG A 7 -5.89 5.41 4.06
N THR A 8 -6.16 5.05 2.80
CA THR A 8 -6.28 3.64 2.39
C THR A 8 -4.95 2.92 2.57
N VAL A 9 -3.84 3.56 2.19
CA VAL A 9 -2.49 2.99 2.37
C VAL A 9 -2.13 2.86 3.86
N ALA A 10 -2.42 3.86 4.68
CA ALA A 10 -2.23 3.82 6.14
C ALA A 10 -3.03 2.68 6.79
N ALA A 11 -4.27 2.44 6.36
CA ALA A 11 -5.05 1.29 6.85
C ALA A 11 -4.37 -0.05 6.50
N VAL A 12 -3.81 -0.18 5.29
CA VAL A 12 -3.03 -1.36 4.87
C VAL A 12 -1.78 -1.52 5.72
N ILE A 13 -1.05 -0.44 6.00
CA ILE A 13 0.14 -0.44 6.86
C ILE A 13 -0.20 -0.99 8.24
N LEU A 14 -1.24 -0.46 8.89
CA LEU A 14 -1.68 -0.91 10.23
C LEU A 14 -2.00 -2.42 10.25
N MET A 15 -2.74 -2.91 9.25
CA MET A 15 -3.05 -4.34 9.14
C MET A 15 -1.81 -5.18 8.84
N ALA A 16 -0.89 -4.69 8.02
CA ALA A 16 0.36 -5.38 7.66
C ALA A 16 1.34 -5.49 8.85
N ARG A 17 1.37 -4.50 9.76
CA ARG A 17 2.15 -4.57 11.00
C ARG A 17 1.70 -5.71 11.93
N GLU A 18 0.42 -6.06 11.90
CA GLU A 18 -0.16 -7.17 12.68
C GLU A 18 -0.53 -8.39 11.82
N ILE A 19 0.20 -8.64 10.73
CA ILE A 19 -0.20 -9.63 9.71
C ILE A 19 -0.46 -11.03 10.28
N GLU A 20 0.27 -11.47 11.31
CA GLU A 20 0.04 -12.76 11.98
C GLU A 20 -1.39 -12.91 12.54
N ARG A 21 -2.03 -11.80 12.90
CA ARG A 21 -3.39 -11.75 13.45
C ARG A 21 -4.41 -11.19 12.46
N ALA A 22 -3.97 -10.36 11.50
CA ALA A 22 -4.83 -9.61 10.59
C ALA A 22 -4.78 -10.07 9.13
N GLU A 23 -4.06 -11.14 8.77
CA GLU A 23 -3.88 -11.57 7.37
C GLU A 23 -5.20 -11.70 6.60
N GLY A 24 -6.22 -12.35 7.20
CA GLY A 24 -7.52 -12.53 6.54
C GLY A 24 -8.27 -11.22 6.32
N GLU A 25 -8.14 -10.26 7.23
CA GLU A 25 -8.73 -8.93 7.09
C GLU A 25 -8.01 -8.11 6.03
N LEU A 26 -6.67 -8.09 6.08
CA LEU A 26 -5.82 -7.44 5.09
C LEU A 26 -6.10 -7.95 3.68
N ARG A 27 -6.15 -9.27 3.51
CA ARG A 27 -6.49 -9.92 2.24
C ARG A 27 -7.87 -9.48 1.76
N GLY A 28 -8.88 -9.62 2.62
CA GLY A 28 -10.24 -9.25 2.27
C GLY A 28 -10.40 -7.75 1.99
N PHE A 29 -9.55 -6.90 2.58
CA PHE A 29 -9.50 -5.47 2.28
C PHE A 29 -8.93 -5.20 0.89
N ILE A 30 -7.77 -5.78 0.57
CA ILE A 30 -7.13 -5.64 -0.74
C ILE A 30 -8.01 -6.22 -1.86
N ASP A 31 -8.62 -7.39 -1.65
CA ASP A 31 -9.49 -8.04 -2.64
C ASP A 31 -10.76 -7.23 -2.97
N ARG A 32 -11.15 -6.28 -2.11
CA ARG A 32 -12.29 -5.37 -2.33
C ARG A 32 -11.91 -4.05 -3.02
N MET A 33 -10.62 -3.75 -3.12
CA MET A 33 -10.12 -2.57 -3.82
C MET A 33 -10.31 -2.75 -5.33
N SER A 34 -10.48 -1.64 -6.06
CA SER A 34 -10.48 -1.66 -7.52
C SER A 34 -9.10 -2.08 -8.07
N GLU A 35 -9.04 -2.49 -9.34
CA GLU A 35 -7.77 -2.85 -9.99
C GLU A 35 -6.79 -1.65 -9.99
N GLU A 36 -7.30 -0.44 -10.16
CA GLU A 36 -6.52 0.79 -10.09
C GLU A 36 -5.98 1.05 -8.68
N GLU A 37 -6.81 0.90 -7.65
CA GLU A 37 -6.38 1.06 -6.26
C GLU A 37 -5.32 0.02 -5.88
N GLN A 38 -5.50 -1.23 -6.32
CA GLN A 38 -4.53 -2.32 -6.09
C GLN A 38 -3.19 -2.04 -6.77
N ALA A 39 -3.21 -1.61 -8.03
CA ALA A 39 -1.99 -1.27 -8.76
C ALA A 39 -1.29 -0.05 -8.15
N ALA A 40 -2.04 0.95 -7.70
CA ALA A 40 -1.48 2.10 -7.00
C ALA A 40 -0.83 1.70 -5.67
N LEU A 41 -1.43 0.79 -4.91
CA LEU A 41 -0.84 0.25 -3.68
C LEU A 41 0.48 -0.48 -3.93
N VAL A 42 0.55 -1.29 -5.01
CA VAL A 42 1.78 -1.95 -5.45
C VAL A 42 2.84 -0.92 -5.85
N ALA A 43 2.47 0.13 -6.57
CA ALA A 43 3.39 1.19 -6.96
C ALA A 43 3.98 1.92 -5.74
N VAL A 44 3.16 2.24 -4.73
CA VAL A 44 3.66 2.82 -3.46
C VAL A 44 4.69 1.89 -2.81
N MET A 45 4.37 0.60 -2.69
CA MET A 45 5.29 -0.40 -2.11
C MET A 45 6.59 -0.50 -2.91
N TRP A 46 6.53 -0.45 -4.25
CA TRP A 46 7.73 -0.48 -5.09
C TRP A 46 8.61 0.75 -4.92
N ILE A 47 8.01 1.93 -4.78
CA ILE A 47 8.75 3.17 -4.54
C ILE A 47 9.47 3.10 -3.19
N GLY A 48 8.78 2.69 -2.12
CA GLY A 48 9.39 2.63 -0.79
C GLY A 48 10.45 1.54 -0.60
N ARG A 49 10.59 0.60 -1.53
CA ARG A 49 11.72 -0.36 -1.58
C ARG A 49 12.79 0.02 -2.61
N ASP A 50 12.75 1.25 -3.12
CA ASP A 50 13.68 1.80 -4.12
C ASP A 50 13.68 1.03 -5.45
N ALA A 51 12.56 0.43 -5.86
CA ALA A 51 12.43 -0.20 -7.19
C ALA A 51 12.06 0.81 -8.28
N PHE A 52 11.45 1.92 -7.89
CA PHE A 52 11.16 3.11 -8.71
C PHE A 52 11.39 4.34 -7.85
N ASP A 53 11.75 5.46 -8.46
CA ASP A 53 11.82 6.75 -7.77
C ASP A 53 10.43 7.40 -7.65
N ALA A 54 10.27 8.35 -6.72
CA ALA A 54 8.99 9.03 -6.49
C ALA A 54 8.48 9.80 -7.72
N ASP A 55 9.38 10.35 -8.55
CA ASP A 55 9.05 11.00 -9.81
C ASP A 55 8.69 10.03 -10.94
N GLU A 56 8.93 8.73 -10.75
CA GLU A 56 8.56 7.64 -11.66
C GLU A 56 7.18 7.03 -11.34
N TRP A 57 6.35 7.70 -10.53
CA TRP A 57 5.01 7.24 -10.14
C TRP A 57 4.17 6.68 -11.31
N ALA A 58 4.10 7.41 -12.41
CA ALA A 58 3.28 7.02 -13.56
C ALA A 58 3.78 5.72 -14.21
N GLU A 59 5.09 5.50 -14.23
CA GLU A 59 5.69 4.27 -14.76
C GLU A 59 5.49 3.10 -13.80
N ALA A 60 5.73 3.30 -12.50
CA ALA A 60 5.50 2.30 -11.46
C ALA A 60 4.03 1.82 -11.48
N TYR A 61 3.08 2.75 -11.54
CA TYR A 61 1.65 2.47 -11.62
C TYR A 61 1.26 1.72 -12.90
N SER A 62 1.71 2.20 -14.07
CA SER A 62 1.42 1.54 -15.35
C SER A 62 2.01 0.13 -15.41
N THR A 63 3.19 -0.07 -14.82
CA THR A 63 3.84 -1.38 -14.72
C THR A 63 3.03 -2.29 -13.81
N ALA A 64 2.63 -1.82 -12.63
CA ALA A 64 1.81 -2.58 -11.69
C ALA A 64 0.47 -3.03 -12.31
N LEU A 65 -0.22 -2.14 -13.04
CA LEU A 65 -1.43 -2.48 -13.79
C LEU A 65 -1.21 -3.57 -14.84
N THR A 66 -0.08 -3.50 -15.56
CA THR A 66 0.20 -4.41 -16.68
C THR A 66 0.68 -5.77 -16.21
N GLU A 67 1.43 -5.82 -15.10
CA GLU A 67 2.06 -7.04 -14.58
C GLU A 67 1.19 -7.80 -13.56
N ALA A 68 -0.02 -7.32 -13.25
CA ALA A 68 -0.99 -7.90 -12.30
C ALA A 68 -1.49 -9.30 -12.71
N SER A 69 -0.59 -10.28 -12.65
CA SER A 69 -0.78 -11.68 -13.08
C SER A 69 -1.02 -12.65 -11.91
N THR A 70 -0.77 -12.19 -10.69
CA THR A 70 -1.03 -12.88 -9.43
C THR A 70 -2.02 -12.03 -8.63
N PRO A 71 -2.94 -12.62 -7.83
CA PRO A 71 -3.80 -11.83 -6.96
C PRO A 71 -2.97 -10.84 -6.13
N THR A 72 -3.29 -9.54 -6.20
CA THR A 72 -2.48 -8.50 -5.58
C THR A 72 -2.31 -8.70 -4.08
N ALA A 73 -3.37 -9.21 -3.41
CA ALA A 73 -3.30 -9.55 -1.99
C ALA A 73 -2.23 -10.61 -1.70
N ASP A 74 -2.10 -11.66 -2.52
CA ASP A 74 -1.06 -12.69 -2.36
C ASP A 74 0.34 -12.09 -2.52
N TYR A 75 0.51 -11.25 -3.54
CA TYR A 75 1.79 -10.59 -3.81
C TYR A 75 2.23 -9.68 -2.67
N LEU A 76 1.32 -8.81 -2.20
CA LEU A 76 1.61 -7.88 -1.11
C LEU A 76 1.84 -8.60 0.22
N ILE A 77 0.95 -9.53 0.61
CA ILE A 77 1.09 -10.30 1.87
C ILE A 77 2.39 -11.12 1.88
N GLY A 78 2.80 -11.66 0.74
CA GLY A 78 4.07 -12.39 0.59
C GLY A 78 5.30 -11.49 0.53
N THR A 79 5.14 -10.17 0.42
CA THR A 79 6.26 -9.22 0.35
C THR A 79 6.87 -8.99 1.74
N PRO A 80 8.17 -9.28 1.92
CA PRO A 80 8.85 -8.98 3.17
C PRO A 80 8.79 -7.48 3.49
N HIS A 81 8.62 -7.14 4.78
CA HIS A 81 8.60 -5.75 5.24
C HIS A 81 7.54 -4.88 4.55
N LEU A 82 6.36 -5.44 4.22
CA LEU A 82 5.31 -4.73 3.50
C LEU A 82 4.95 -3.38 4.15
N ALA A 83 4.76 -3.35 5.48
CA ALA A 83 4.44 -2.12 6.20
C ALA A 83 5.53 -1.06 6.02
N ASP A 84 6.79 -1.43 6.31
CA ASP A 84 7.95 -0.54 6.18
C ASP A 84 8.09 0.02 4.75
N ASN A 85 7.89 -0.82 3.73
CA ASN A 85 7.95 -0.39 2.33
C ASN A 85 6.81 0.56 1.95
N LEU A 86 5.60 0.36 2.49
CA LEU A 86 4.47 1.26 2.22
C LEU A 86 4.65 2.61 2.92
N GLU A 87 5.15 2.62 4.15
CA GLU A 87 5.50 3.83 4.91
C GLU A 87 6.55 4.65 4.16
N ALA A 88 7.67 4.03 3.80
CA ALA A 88 8.73 4.67 3.02
C ALA A 88 8.22 5.18 1.66
N GLY A 89 7.31 4.45 1.02
CA GLY A 89 6.69 4.87 -0.24
C GLY A 89 5.82 6.11 -0.10
N LEU A 90 5.04 6.21 0.98
CA LEU A 90 4.25 7.41 1.28
C LEU A 90 5.15 8.61 1.57
N GLU A 91 6.19 8.43 2.38
CA GLU A 91 7.17 9.48 2.70
C GLU A 91 7.89 9.98 1.43
N ALA A 92 8.35 9.07 0.57
CA ALA A 92 9.00 9.41 -0.70
C ALA A 92 8.07 10.22 -1.62
N LEU A 93 6.77 9.94 -1.59
CA LEU A 93 5.75 10.67 -2.34
C LEU A 93 5.31 11.99 -1.68
N GLY A 94 5.88 12.33 -0.52
CA GLY A 94 5.65 13.58 0.20
C GLY A 94 4.44 13.58 1.13
N PHE A 95 3.98 12.39 1.56
CA PHE A 95 2.91 12.21 2.53
C PHE A 95 3.46 11.76 3.88
N ASP A 96 2.75 12.12 4.94
CA ASP A 96 3.08 11.67 6.31
C ASP A 96 2.18 10.48 6.67
N PRO A 97 2.71 9.25 6.75
CA PRO A 97 1.93 8.08 7.13
C PRO A 97 1.48 8.11 8.59
N GLU A 98 2.28 8.69 9.50
CA GLU A 98 2.01 8.67 10.95
C GLU A 98 0.77 9.51 11.28
N ASP A 99 0.63 10.68 10.65
CA ASP A 99 -0.53 11.57 10.83
C ASP A 99 -1.86 10.87 10.48
N GLU A 100 -1.89 10.10 9.38
CA GLU A 100 -3.10 9.39 8.93
C GLU A 100 -3.39 8.14 9.79
N GLU A 101 -2.35 7.43 10.24
CA GLU A 101 -2.50 6.33 11.19
C GLU A 101 -3.09 6.80 12.52
N ASP A 102 -2.59 7.90 13.07
CA ASP A 102 -3.11 8.50 14.30
C ASP A 102 -4.57 8.94 14.13
N GLU A 103 -4.96 9.50 12.99
CA GLU A 103 -6.37 9.82 12.72
C GLU A 103 -7.25 8.57 12.66
N LEU A 104 -6.77 7.48 12.05
CA LEU A 104 -7.47 6.21 11.98
C LEU A 104 -7.70 5.60 13.37
N LEU A 105 -6.68 5.59 14.22
CA LEU A 105 -6.74 5.07 15.59
C LEU A 105 -7.67 5.91 16.47
N ASN A 106 -7.62 7.24 16.35
CA ASN A 106 -8.44 8.15 17.15
C ASN A 106 -9.93 8.14 16.74
N ARG A 107 -10.26 7.85 15.48
CA ARG A 107 -11.66 7.73 15.01
C ARG A 107 -12.32 6.41 15.42
N GLY A 108 -11.53 5.39 15.76
CA GLY A 108 -12.02 4.09 16.22
C GLY A 108 -12.38 4.00 17.71
N SER A 109 -12.11 5.07 18.49
CA SER A 109 -12.35 5.15 19.95
C SER A 109 -13.70 5.76 20.33
#